data_AF-A0AA92H9Z2-F1
#
_entry.id   AF-A0AA92H9Z2-F1
#
_cell.length_a   1.000
_cell.length_b   1.000
_cell.length_c   1.000
_cell.angle_alpha   90.00
_cell.angle_beta   90.00
_cell.angle_gamma   90.00
#
_symmetry.space_group_name_H-M   'P 1'
#
loop_
_entity.id
_entity.type
_entity.pdbx_description
1 polymer ?
#
loop_
_entity_poly.entity_id
_entity_poly.type
_entity_poly.pdbx_seq_one_letter_code
_entity_poly.pdbx_strand_id
1 'polypeptide(L)'
;MKERVPVLLPAFCAERHINPDGSFCLYWGEVENSKIASPAEAEAWWGKVLTFILRQRSASARRRWPGKGDARAHGSAAARFQALAESNAAALGPRFLDTLRDGRLRSKRRGANRLALLRDGRRLFTVLEDETRVMSLRQRCKCDDADNLRLPIASCGSHRRHLAELVINLAGWDRSERAFYDYLRSINQTCCGTMDDCPFAAAQKESA
;
A
#
# COMPACT_ATOMS: atom_id res chain seq x y z
N MET A 1 10.49 22.37 -7.47
CA MET A 1 10.47 23.41 -6.43
C MET A 1 11.22 22.85 -5.23
N LYS A 2 12.31 23.49 -4.78
CA LYS A 2 13.11 23.03 -3.62
C LYS A 2 13.42 24.25 -2.76
N GLU A 3 13.27 24.12 -1.45
CA GLU A 3 13.71 25.17 -0.52
C GLU A 3 15.24 25.19 -0.46
N ARG A 4 15.86 26.38 -0.50
CA ARG A 4 17.32 26.51 -0.33
C ARG A 4 17.78 26.10 1.07
N VAL A 5 16.92 26.31 2.06
CA VAL A 5 17.07 25.82 3.44
C VAL A 5 15.72 25.19 3.80
N PRO A 6 15.67 23.91 4.22
CA PRO A 6 14.42 23.23 4.57
C PRO A 6 13.88 23.79 5.88
N VAL A 7 12.97 24.76 5.79
CA VAL A 7 12.35 25.42 6.97
C VAL A 7 10.93 24.93 7.17
N LEU A 8 10.18 24.63 6.09
CA LEU A 8 8.78 24.22 6.18
C LEU A 8 8.58 22.70 6.07
N LEU A 9 9.48 22.04 5.34
CA LEU A 9 9.47 20.59 5.11
C LEU A 9 10.81 20.00 5.54
N PRO A 10 10.84 18.76 6.07
CA PRO A 10 12.10 18.11 6.36
C PRO A 10 12.87 17.84 5.06
N ALA A 11 14.20 17.83 5.15
CA ALA A 11 15.07 17.52 4.01
C ALA A 11 14.77 16.14 3.39
N PHE A 12 14.32 15.19 4.22
CA PHE A 12 13.91 13.85 3.82
C PHE A 12 12.81 13.35 4.76
N CYS A 13 11.82 12.64 4.21
CA CYS A 13 10.86 11.87 5.00
C CYS A 13 10.11 10.90 4.10
N ALA A 14 10.38 9.60 4.23
CA ALA A 14 9.69 8.54 3.49
C ALA A 14 8.16 8.62 3.64
N GLU A 15 7.66 8.68 4.89
CA GLU A 15 6.21 8.76 5.18
C GLU A 15 5.55 10.04 4.68
N ARG A 16 6.32 11.11 4.44
CA ARG A 16 5.82 12.34 3.78
C ARG A 16 6.15 12.37 2.29
N HIS A 17 6.67 11.28 1.74
CA HIS A 17 7.08 11.14 0.34
C HIS A 17 8.04 12.24 -0.14
N ILE A 18 9.00 12.60 0.71
CA ILE A 18 10.06 13.58 0.41
C ILE A 18 11.39 12.82 0.28
N ASN A 19 11.98 12.85 -0.92
CA ASN A 19 13.24 12.16 -1.23
C ASN A 19 14.46 12.97 -0.78
N PRO A 20 15.64 12.34 -0.60
CA PRO A 20 16.84 13.04 -0.13
C PRO A 20 17.32 14.18 -1.06
N ASP A 21 17.02 14.09 -2.35
CA ASP A 21 17.34 15.13 -3.34
C ASP A 21 16.37 16.33 -3.28
N GLY A 22 15.30 16.23 -2.50
CA GLY A 22 14.23 17.22 -2.38
C GLY A 22 13.10 17.04 -3.41
N SER A 23 13.12 15.97 -4.20
CA SER A 23 11.99 15.59 -5.04
C SER A 23 10.85 14.97 -4.20
N PHE A 24 9.65 14.94 -4.75
CA PHE A 24 8.47 14.35 -4.10
C PHE A 24 7.98 13.13 -4.86
N CYS A 25 7.69 12.05 -4.13
CA CYS A 25 6.98 10.91 -4.70
C CYS A 25 5.48 11.20 -4.69
N LEU A 26 4.99 11.83 -5.77
CA LEU A 26 3.56 12.15 -5.93
C LEU A 26 2.73 10.93 -6.38
N TYR A 27 3.30 10.07 -7.22
CA TYR A 27 2.68 8.89 -7.81
C TYR A 27 3.73 7.97 -8.44
N TRP A 28 3.28 6.83 -8.94
CA TRP A 28 4.10 5.82 -9.60
C TRP A 28 4.26 6.10 -11.09
N GLY A 29 5.31 6.83 -11.50
CA GLY A 29 5.57 7.06 -12.94
C GLY A 29 5.78 5.77 -13.76
N GLU A 30 6.15 4.66 -13.10
CA GLU A 30 6.32 3.35 -13.73
C GLU A 30 5.00 2.60 -13.98
N VAL A 31 3.92 2.95 -13.26
CA VAL A 31 2.62 2.26 -13.32
C VAL A 31 1.53 3.19 -13.88
N GLU A 32 1.65 4.50 -13.63
CA GLU A 32 0.78 5.55 -14.13
C GLU A 32 1.55 6.37 -15.18
N ASN A 33 1.05 6.41 -16.42
CA ASN A 33 1.67 7.19 -17.49
C ASN A 33 1.78 8.66 -17.06
N SER A 34 3.01 9.17 -16.99
CA SER A 34 3.31 10.54 -16.57
C SER A 34 3.22 11.56 -17.70
N LYS A 35 2.88 11.15 -18.93
CA LYS A 35 2.68 12.07 -20.04
C LYS A 35 1.35 12.79 -19.88
N ILE A 36 1.41 14.11 -19.77
CA ILE A 36 0.26 15.00 -19.87
C ILE A 36 0.11 15.34 -21.35
N ALA A 37 -0.82 14.67 -22.03
CA ALA A 37 -1.12 14.86 -23.45
C ALA A 37 -2.45 15.62 -23.68
N SER A 38 -3.21 15.87 -22.61
CA SER A 38 -4.52 16.53 -22.67
C SER A 38 -4.78 17.47 -21.48
N PRO A 39 -5.70 18.44 -21.62
CA PRO A 39 -6.14 19.26 -20.50
C PRO A 39 -6.72 18.43 -19.32
N ALA A 40 -7.43 17.34 -19.61
CA ALA A 40 -7.99 16.47 -18.57
C ALA A 40 -6.88 15.76 -17.76
N GLU A 41 -5.82 15.30 -18.41
CA GLU A 41 -4.65 14.74 -17.73
C GLU A 41 -3.90 15.81 -16.92
N ALA A 42 -3.84 17.05 -17.43
CA ALA A 42 -3.25 18.18 -16.71
C ALA A 42 -4.03 18.51 -15.44
N GLU A 43 -5.36 18.53 -15.52
CA GLU A 43 -6.26 18.75 -14.37
C GLU A 43 -6.10 17.63 -13.34
N ALA A 44 -6.10 16.38 -13.77
CA ALA A 44 -5.87 15.23 -12.90
C ALA A 44 -4.50 15.33 -12.19
N TRP A 45 -3.45 15.75 -12.92
CA TRP A 45 -2.12 15.94 -12.36
C TRP A 45 -2.10 17.07 -11.31
N TRP A 46 -2.68 18.23 -11.62
CA TRP A 46 -2.78 19.33 -10.66
C TRP A 46 -3.61 18.98 -9.43
N GLY A 47 -4.68 18.20 -9.60
CA GLY A 47 -5.47 17.66 -8.49
C GLY A 47 -4.65 16.77 -7.56
N LYS A 48 -3.76 15.93 -8.12
CA LYS A 48 -2.81 15.11 -7.33
C LYS A 48 -1.82 16.00 -6.56
N VAL A 49 -1.25 17.01 -7.20
CA VAL A 49 -0.32 17.96 -6.56
C VAL A 49 -1.00 18.70 -5.42
N LEU A 50 -2.20 19.25 -5.65
CA LEU A 50 -2.98 19.94 -4.61
C LEU A 50 -3.27 19.02 -3.43
N THR A 51 -3.73 17.80 -3.70
CA THR A 51 -3.99 16.79 -2.67
C THR A 51 -2.73 16.51 -1.86
N PHE A 52 -1.59 16.29 -2.51
CA PHE A 52 -0.31 16.08 -1.85
C PHE A 52 0.06 17.24 -0.92
N ILE A 53 -0.04 18.49 -1.38
CA ILE A 53 0.28 19.67 -0.56
C ILE A 53 -0.66 19.77 0.65
N LEU A 54 -1.96 19.53 0.48
CA LEU A 54 -2.92 19.51 1.59
C LEU A 54 -2.60 18.41 2.61
N ARG A 55 -2.14 17.24 2.14
CA ARG A 55 -1.66 16.16 3.01
C ARG A 55 -0.40 16.54 3.76
N GLN A 56 0.53 17.27 3.14
CA GLN A 56 1.71 17.81 3.85
C GLN A 56 1.30 18.70 5.03
N ARG A 57 0.35 19.62 4.83
CA ARG A 57 -0.14 20.51 5.91
C ARG A 57 -0.80 19.70 7.02
N SER A 58 -1.64 18.74 6.66
CA SER A 58 -2.30 17.83 7.61
C SER A 58 -1.30 16.97 8.38
N ALA A 59 -0.26 16.46 7.72
CA ALA A 59 0.81 15.68 8.33
C ALA A 59 1.65 16.53 9.28
N SER A 60 1.97 17.79 8.92
CA SER A 60 2.65 18.71 9.84
C SER A 60 1.82 18.98 11.11
N ALA A 61 0.50 19.13 10.97
CA ALA A 61 -0.38 19.41 12.11
C ALA A 61 -0.65 18.17 12.98
N ARG A 62 -0.85 17.01 12.37
CA ARG A 62 -1.25 15.76 13.06
C ARG A 62 -0.10 14.80 13.34
N ARG A 63 1.09 15.08 12.79
CA ARG A 63 2.29 14.24 12.86
C ARG A 63 2.04 12.80 12.39
N ARG A 64 1.05 12.60 11.52
CA ARG A 64 0.63 11.32 10.94
C ARG A 64 0.17 11.57 9.51
N TRP A 65 0.47 10.64 8.61
CA TRP A 65 0.10 10.81 7.22
C TRP A 65 -1.41 10.60 7.06
N PRO A 66 -2.18 11.59 6.58
CA PRO A 66 -3.62 11.44 6.40
C PRO A 66 -3.93 10.50 5.24
N GLY A 67 -4.99 9.70 5.38
CA GLY A 67 -5.47 8.84 4.30
C GLY A 67 -4.43 7.80 3.88
N LYS A 68 -3.92 6.99 4.84
CA LYS A 68 -3.00 5.88 4.54
C LYS A 68 -3.49 4.94 3.44
N GLY A 69 -4.81 4.85 3.24
CA GLY A 69 -5.39 4.08 2.13
C GLY A 69 -5.18 4.63 0.74
N ASP A 70 -5.00 5.94 0.65
CA ASP A 70 -4.61 6.62 -0.58
C ASP A 70 -3.12 6.96 -0.58
N ALA A 71 -2.39 6.56 0.47
CA ALA A 71 -0.95 6.67 0.50
C ALA A 71 -0.38 5.58 -0.39
N ARG A 72 0.54 5.98 -1.25
CA ARG A 72 1.25 5.05 -2.08
C ARG A 72 2.32 4.37 -1.24
N ALA A 73 2.64 3.12 -1.57
CA ALA A 73 3.78 2.39 -1.04
C ALA A 73 5.10 3.18 -1.20
N HIS A 74 6.22 2.65 -0.70
CA HIS A 74 7.55 3.24 -0.81
C HIS A 74 8.45 2.35 -1.69
N GLY A 75 8.96 2.93 -2.78
CA GLY A 75 9.77 2.23 -3.78
C GLY A 75 8.94 1.46 -4.83
N SER A 76 9.55 1.22 -5.99
CA SER A 76 8.88 0.64 -7.18
C SER A 76 8.37 -0.78 -6.97
N ALA A 77 9.10 -1.62 -6.22
CA ALA A 77 8.66 -2.98 -5.92
C ALA A 77 7.38 -2.98 -5.07
N ALA A 78 7.33 -2.18 -4.00
CA ALA A 78 6.17 -2.05 -3.13
C ALA A 78 4.98 -1.44 -3.90
N ALA A 79 5.24 -0.45 -4.74
CA ALA A 79 4.27 0.16 -5.65
C ALA A 79 3.56 -0.87 -6.53
N ARG A 80 4.34 -1.72 -7.19
CA ARG A 80 3.82 -2.76 -8.09
C ARG A 80 2.93 -3.74 -7.33
N PHE A 81 3.35 -4.18 -6.14
CA PHE A 81 2.53 -5.07 -5.33
C PHE A 81 1.25 -4.41 -4.81
N GLN A 82 1.30 -3.13 -4.41
CA GLN A 82 0.10 -2.35 -4.08
C GLN A 82 -0.86 -2.29 -5.27
N ALA A 83 -0.39 -1.93 -6.46
CA ALA A 83 -1.22 -1.83 -7.67
C ALA A 83 -1.88 -3.18 -8.02
N LEU A 84 -1.12 -4.28 -7.94
CA LEU A 84 -1.67 -5.62 -8.15
C LEU A 84 -2.69 -6.02 -7.05
N ALA A 85 -2.45 -5.64 -5.80
CA ALA A 85 -3.40 -5.88 -4.70
C ALA A 85 -4.69 -5.08 -4.91
N GLU A 86 -4.60 -3.80 -5.27
CA GLU A 86 -5.76 -2.95 -5.58
C GLU A 86 -6.56 -3.50 -6.77
N SER A 87 -5.89 -3.93 -7.84
CA SER A 87 -6.55 -4.56 -9.00
C SER A 87 -7.29 -5.84 -8.61
N ASN A 88 -6.66 -6.71 -7.80
CA ASN A 88 -7.29 -7.93 -7.32
C ASN A 88 -8.47 -7.67 -6.39
N ALA A 89 -8.37 -6.65 -5.52
CA ALA A 89 -9.46 -6.24 -4.65
C ALA A 89 -10.63 -5.64 -5.44
N ALA A 90 -10.35 -4.82 -6.46
CA ALA A 90 -11.35 -4.25 -7.35
C ALA A 90 -12.16 -5.35 -8.07
N ALA A 91 -11.49 -6.42 -8.51
CA ALA A 91 -12.15 -7.57 -9.12
C ALA A 91 -13.08 -8.34 -8.16
N LEU A 92 -12.94 -8.15 -6.84
CA LEU A 92 -13.82 -8.73 -5.81
C LEU A 92 -14.96 -7.79 -5.41
N GLY A 93 -14.93 -6.54 -5.86
CA GLY A 93 -15.99 -5.55 -5.69
C GLY A 93 -15.51 -4.24 -5.03
N PRO A 94 -16.27 -3.13 -5.19
CA PRO A 94 -15.89 -1.81 -4.68
C PRO A 94 -15.69 -1.76 -3.17
N ARG A 95 -16.56 -2.36 -2.36
CA ARG A 95 -16.41 -2.32 -0.89
C ARG A 95 -15.21 -3.16 -0.46
N PHE A 96 -14.86 -4.18 -1.23
CA PHE A 96 -13.67 -4.99 -0.98
C PHE A 96 -12.39 -4.17 -1.22
N LEU A 97 -12.36 -3.38 -2.32
CA LEU A 97 -11.30 -2.40 -2.59
C LEU A 97 -11.21 -1.33 -1.50
N ASP A 98 -12.35 -0.78 -1.06
CA ASP A 98 -12.36 0.21 0.02
C ASP A 98 -11.83 -0.39 1.33
N THR A 99 -12.20 -1.64 1.64
CA THR A 99 -11.66 -2.35 2.81
C THR A 99 -10.14 -2.54 2.72
N LEU A 100 -9.59 -2.75 1.52
CA LEU A 100 -8.14 -2.77 1.33
C LEU A 100 -7.52 -1.39 1.61
N ARG A 101 -8.07 -0.34 1.00
CA ARG A 101 -7.59 1.04 1.17
C ARG A 101 -7.67 1.46 2.64
N ASP A 102 -8.72 1.12 3.36
CA ASP A 102 -8.82 1.42 4.80
C ASP A 102 -7.78 0.69 5.68
N GLY A 103 -6.88 -0.13 5.09
CA GLY A 103 -5.84 -0.86 5.82
C GLY A 103 -6.38 -2.01 6.66
N ARG A 104 -7.63 -2.43 6.39
CA ARG A 104 -8.35 -3.45 7.14
C ARG A 104 -8.02 -4.86 6.67
N LEU A 105 -7.45 -5.00 5.47
CA LEU A 105 -6.94 -6.27 4.95
C LEU A 105 -5.43 -6.41 5.20
N ARG A 106 -5.01 -7.57 5.69
CA ARG A 106 -3.59 -7.89 5.92
C ARG A 106 -3.27 -9.33 5.53
N SER A 107 -2.06 -9.56 5.05
CA SER A 107 -1.51 -10.91 4.89
C SER A 107 -0.74 -11.31 6.15
N LYS A 108 -0.83 -12.58 6.55
CA LYS A 108 -0.06 -13.14 7.68
C LYS A 108 0.50 -14.52 7.33
N ARG A 109 1.81 -14.70 7.48
CA ARG A 109 2.46 -16.00 7.27
C ARG A 109 2.03 -17.03 8.32
N ARG A 110 1.80 -18.27 7.88
CA ARG A 110 1.28 -19.41 8.67
C ARG A 110 2.11 -20.69 8.40
N GLY A 111 3.43 -20.56 8.45
CA GLY A 111 4.38 -21.61 8.07
C GLY A 111 5.13 -21.27 6.78
N ALA A 112 5.93 -22.21 6.27
CA ALA A 112 6.82 -21.98 5.15
C ALA A 112 6.08 -21.53 3.87
N ASN A 113 5.00 -22.23 3.48
CA ASN A 113 4.28 -22.04 2.23
C ASN A 113 2.80 -21.68 2.44
N ARG A 114 2.47 -20.90 3.48
CA ARG A 114 1.07 -20.55 3.77
C ARG A 114 0.91 -19.10 4.18
N LEU A 115 -0.03 -18.41 3.54
CA LEU A 115 -0.40 -17.04 3.87
C LEU A 115 -1.89 -16.96 4.19
N ALA A 116 -2.27 -16.29 5.26
CA ALA A 116 -3.65 -16.05 5.63
C ALA A 116 -4.06 -14.61 5.27
N LEU A 117 -5.24 -14.46 4.66
CA LEU A 117 -5.90 -13.16 4.60
C LEU A 117 -6.58 -12.90 5.94
N LEU A 118 -6.28 -11.76 6.53
CA LEU A 118 -6.97 -11.23 7.70
C LEU A 118 -7.79 -10.01 7.28
N ARG A 119 -8.99 -9.89 7.84
CA ARG A 119 -9.80 -8.67 7.83
C ARG A 119 -10.05 -8.25 9.27
N ASP A 120 -9.66 -7.04 9.64
CA ASP A 120 -9.80 -6.53 11.01
C ASP A 120 -9.19 -7.50 12.06
N GLY A 121 -8.03 -8.09 11.72
CA GLY A 121 -7.35 -9.09 12.55
C GLY A 121 -7.96 -10.50 12.53
N ARG A 122 -9.16 -10.68 11.97
CA ARG A 122 -9.84 -11.99 11.87
C ARG A 122 -9.50 -12.68 10.55
N ARG A 123 -9.18 -13.97 10.62
CA ARG A 123 -8.84 -14.76 9.43
C ARG A 123 -10.07 -14.99 8.54
N LEU A 124 -9.94 -14.65 7.26
CA LEU A 124 -10.93 -14.99 6.24
C LEU A 124 -10.64 -16.37 5.62
N PHE A 125 -9.43 -16.56 5.08
CA PHE A 125 -8.99 -17.83 4.48
C PHE A 125 -7.47 -17.91 4.43
N THR A 126 -6.95 -19.02 3.90
CA THR A 126 -5.52 -19.28 3.75
C THR A 126 -5.23 -19.73 2.33
N VAL A 127 -4.07 -19.31 1.81
CA VAL A 127 -3.55 -19.65 0.49
C VAL A 127 -2.23 -20.40 0.64
N LEU A 128 -1.95 -21.29 -0.31
CA LEU A 128 -0.62 -21.83 -0.58
C LEU A 128 0.08 -20.85 -1.51
N GLU A 129 1.25 -20.37 -1.12
CA GLU A 129 1.99 -19.31 -1.82
C GLU A 129 2.55 -19.86 -3.14
N ASP A 130 3.25 -21.00 -3.10
CA ASP A 130 3.92 -21.61 -4.26
C ASP A 130 2.92 -22.04 -5.35
N GLU A 131 1.72 -22.48 -4.94
CA GLU A 131 0.65 -22.89 -5.87
C GLU A 131 -0.25 -21.72 -6.29
N THR A 132 -0.11 -20.54 -5.68
CA THR A 132 -1.01 -19.40 -5.87
C THR A 132 -2.49 -19.81 -5.74
N ARG A 133 -2.83 -20.54 -4.66
CA ARG A 133 -4.13 -21.20 -4.53
C ARG A 133 -4.75 -21.06 -3.15
N VAL A 134 -6.05 -20.76 -3.10
CA VAL A 134 -6.85 -20.82 -1.87
C VAL A 134 -7.01 -22.27 -1.41
N MET A 135 -6.71 -22.55 -0.14
CA MET A 135 -6.69 -23.92 0.41
C MET A 135 -8.08 -24.57 0.48
N SER A 136 -9.12 -23.82 0.84
CA SER A 136 -10.50 -24.32 0.91
C SER A 136 -11.39 -23.60 -0.08
N LEU A 137 -11.80 -24.29 -1.14
CA LEU A 137 -12.63 -23.71 -2.21
C LEU A 137 -14.14 -23.86 -1.97
N ARG A 138 -14.53 -24.74 -1.04
CA ARG A 138 -15.94 -25.02 -0.71
C ARG A 138 -16.58 -23.96 0.19
N GLN A 139 -15.78 -23.10 0.82
CA GLN A 139 -16.29 -21.98 1.59
C GLN A 139 -16.96 -20.94 0.68
N ARG A 140 -17.94 -20.20 1.22
CA ARG A 140 -18.55 -19.05 0.53
C ARG A 140 -17.50 -18.07 0.04
N CYS A 141 -17.70 -17.54 -1.17
CA CYS A 141 -16.86 -16.48 -1.72
C CYS A 141 -16.78 -15.27 -0.78
N LYS A 142 -15.74 -14.45 -0.93
CA LYS A 142 -15.53 -13.22 -0.14
C LYS A 142 -15.70 -11.94 -0.97
N CYS A 143 -16.19 -12.04 -2.21
CA CYS A 143 -16.53 -10.89 -3.03
C CYS A 143 -17.76 -10.15 -2.47
N ASP A 144 -18.04 -8.96 -3.00
CA ASP A 144 -19.14 -8.14 -2.51
C ASP A 144 -20.51 -8.76 -2.72
N ASP A 145 -20.68 -9.56 -3.77
CA ASP A 145 -21.91 -10.29 -4.07
C ASP A 145 -22.08 -11.61 -3.32
N ALA A 146 -21.17 -11.94 -2.38
CA ALA A 146 -21.15 -13.24 -1.72
C ALA A 146 -22.46 -13.56 -0.96
N ASP A 147 -23.11 -12.55 -0.39
CA ASP A 147 -24.36 -12.74 0.37
C ASP A 147 -25.57 -12.99 -0.55
N ASN A 148 -25.54 -12.38 -1.74
CA ASN A 148 -26.58 -12.52 -2.77
C ASN A 148 -26.43 -13.83 -3.54
N LEU A 149 -25.23 -14.09 -4.09
CA LEU A 149 -24.96 -15.26 -4.92
C LEU A 149 -24.87 -16.54 -4.09
N ARG A 150 -24.37 -16.43 -2.84
CA ARG A 150 -24.14 -17.57 -1.92
C ARG A 150 -23.27 -18.69 -2.50
N LEU A 151 -22.50 -18.38 -3.56
CA LEU A 151 -21.66 -19.36 -4.25
C LEU A 151 -20.39 -19.67 -3.44
N PRO A 152 -19.89 -20.92 -3.50
CA PRO A 152 -18.55 -21.23 -3.02
C PRO A 152 -17.48 -20.55 -3.90
N ILE A 153 -16.27 -20.36 -3.36
CA ILE A 153 -15.13 -19.80 -4.12
C ILE A 153 -14.90 -20.59 -5.42
N ALA A 154 -15.08 -21.91 -5.39
CA ALA A 154 -14.92 -22.79 -6.55
C ALA A 154 -15.80 -22.42 -7.76
N SER A 155 -16.96 -21.80 -7.52
CA SER A 155 -17.98 -21.54 -8.55
C SER A 155 -18.22 -20.05 -8.80
N CYS A 156 -17.47 -19.18 -8.13
CA CYS A 156 -17.64 -17.73 -8.22
C CYS A 156 -16.67 -17.13 -9.25
N GLY A 157 -16.76 -17.60 -10.50
CA GLY A 157 -15.95 -17.11 -11.63
C GLY A 157 -14.44 -17.15 -11.37
N SER A 158 -13.75 -16.05 -11.70
CA SER A 158 -12.31 -15.90 -11.50
C SER A 158 -11.90 -15.56 -10.07
N HIS A 159 -12.84 -15.41 -9.13
CA HIS A 159 -12.53 -14.93 -7.77
C HIS A 159 -11.56 -15.84 -7.01
N ARG A 160 -11.50 -17.14 -7.31
CA ARG A 160 -10.47 -18.03 -6.76
C ARG A 160 -9.06 -17.48 -6.97
N ARG A 161 -8.79 -17.00 -8.20
CA ARG A 161 -7.49 -16.49 -8.61
C ARG A 161 -7.22 -15.13 -7.96
N HIS A 162 -8.16 -14.20 -8.04
CA HIS A 162 -8.02 -12.87 -7.43
C HIS A 162 -7.83 -12.93 -5.92
N LEU A 163 -8.54 -13.82 -5.21
CA LEU A 163 -8.36 -14.05 -3.78
C LEU A 163 -6.96 -14.59 -3.45
N ALA A 164 -6.40 -15.48 -4.27
CA ALA A 164 -5.06 -16.02 -4.05
C ALA A 164 -3.98 -14.97 -4.32
N GLU A 165 -4.04 -14.33 -5.49
CA GLU A 165 -3.10 -13.30 -5.93
C GLU A 165 -3.12 -12.10 -4.97
N LEU A 166 -4.29 -11.67 -4.47
CA LEU A 166 -4.40 -10.60 -3.48
C LEU A 166 -3.53 -10.88 -2.25
N VAL A 167 -3.63 -12.08 -1.67
CA VAL A 167 -2.93 -12.41 -0.42
C VAL A 167 -1.41 -12.44 -0.62
N ILE A 168 -0.97 -12.93 -1.77
CA ILE A 168 0.45 -12.95 -2.16
C ILE A 168 0.96 -11.53 -2.40
N ASN A 169 0.19 -10.71 -3.13
CA ASN A 169 0.55 -9.31 -3.40
C ASN A 169 0.58 -8.48 -2.12
N LEU A 170 -0.33 -8.71 -1.16
CA LEU A 170 -0.25 -8.08 0.17
C LEU A 170 1.02 -8.47 0.93
N ALA A 171 1.44 -9.73 0.86
CA ALA A 171 2.70 -10.17 1.47
C ALA A 171 3.92 -9.57 0.76
N GLY A 172 3.89 -9.49 -0.58
CA GLY A 172 4.93 -8.87 -1.40
C GLY A 172 5.05 -7.37 -1.13
N TRP A 173 3.93 -6.68 -0.95
CA TRP A 173 3.87 -5.27 -0.57
C TRP A 173 4.53 -5.07 0.80
N ASP A 174 4.07 -5.76 1.84
CA ASP A 174 4.62 -5.64 3.20
C ASP A 174 6.13 -5.97 3.28
N ARG A 175 6.59 -6.96 2.49
CA ARG A 175 8.01 -7.32 2.42
C ARG A 175 8.83 -6.23 1.73
N SER A 176 8.30 -5.66 0.65
CA SER A 176 8.97 -4.58 -0.10
C SER A 176 9.03 -3.28 0.69
N GLU A 177 7.98 -2.93 1.45
CA GLU A 177 7.98 -1.81 2.40
C GLU A 177 9.10 -1.96 3.43
N ARG A 178 9.20 -3.16 4.04
CA ARG A 178 10.26 -3.44 5.00
C ARG A 178 11.64 -3.32 4.38
N ALA A 179 11.85 -3.92 3.21
CA ALA A 179 13.11 -3.84 2.48
C ALA A 179 13.49 -2.39 2.12
N PHE A 180 12.52 -1.55 1.76
CA PHE A 180 12.75 -0.13 1.53
C PHE A 180 13.27 0.58 2.79
N TYR A 181 12.62 0.34 3.94
CA TYR A 181 13.09 0.90 5.20
C TYR A 181 14.43 0.33 5.65
N ASP A 182 14.70 -0.95 5.42
CA ASP A 182 16.00 -1.57 5.69
C ASP A 182 17.11 -0.95 4.82
N TYR A 183 16.82 -0.66 3.54
CA TYR A 183 17.73 0.06 2.66
C TYR A 183 18.05 1.47 3.18
N LEU A 184 17.04 2.24 3.61
CA LEU A 184 17.28 3.56 4.20
C LEU A 184 18.20 3.48 5.43
N ARG A 185 18.08 2.41 6.23
CA ARG A 185 18.97 2.18 7.37
C ARG A 185 20.38 1.82 6.91
N SER A 186 20.54 0.97 5.89
CA SER A 186 21.86 0.53 5.42
C SER A 186 22.70 1.65 4.82
N ILE A 187 22.06 2.71 4.31
CA ILE A 187 22.74 3.92 3.83
C ILE A 187 22.89 5.01 4.91
N ASN A 188 22.65 4.70 6.18
CA ASN A 188 22.70 5.63 7.31
C ASN A 188 21.82 6.88 7.16
N GLN A 189 20.68 6.75 6.48
CA GLN A 189 19.73 7.86 6.40
C GLN A 189 19.19 8.17 7.81
N THR A 190 18.96 9.44 8.11
CA THR A 190 18.44 9.86 9.42
C THR A 190 16.95 10.15 9.34
N CYS A 191 16.19 9.69 10.35
CA CYS A 191 14.77 10.00 10.46
C CYS A 191 14.59 11.47 10.90
N CYS A 192 13.68 12.20 10.27
CA CYS A 192 13.42 13.61 10.60
C CYS A 192 12.58 13.83 11.87
N GLY A 193 12.00 12.78 12.45
CA GLY A 193 11.23 12.87 13.71
C GLY A 193 9.88 13.61 13.62
N THR A 194 9.40 13.97 12.42
CA THR A 194 8.16 14.74 12.26
C THR A 194 6.89 13.89 12.25
N MET A 195 7.02 12.56 12.25
CA MET A 195 5.92 11.60 12.11
C MET A 195 5.94 10.61 13.28
N ASP A 196 4.83 10.49 14.02
CA ASP A 196 4.73 9.71 15.26
C ASP A 196 4.74 8.19 15.01
N ASP A 197 4.19 7.75 13.89
CA ASP A 197 4.04 6.35 13.51
C ASP A 197 5.01 5.93 12.39
N CYS A 198 6.14 6.63 12.26
CA CYS A 198 7.14 6.36 11.24
C CYS A 198 7.88 5.04 11.50
N PRO A 199 7.81 4.05 10.58
CA PRO A 199 8.55 2.78 10.71
C PRO A 199 10.07 2.98 10.75
N PHE A 200 10.56 4.07 10.17
CA PHE A 200 11.97 4.42 10.18
C PHE A 200 12.46 4.86 11.56
N ALA A 201 11.61 5.57 12.34
CA ALA A 201 11.96 6.04 13.68
C ALA A 201 12.02 4.91 14.72
N ALA A 202 11.10 3.95 14.64
CA ALA A 202 10.99 2.86 15.61
C ALA A 202 12.28 2.03 15.71
N ALA A 203 12.92 1.74 14.58
CA ALA A 203 14.13 0.92 14.54
C ALA A 203 15.42 1.67 14.92
N GLN A 204 15.46 3.01 14.84
CA GLN A 204 16.62 3.78 15.32
C GLN A 204 16.70 3.84 16.86
N LYS A 205 15.57 3.62 17.56
CA LYS A 205 15.52 3.61 19.02
C LYS A 205 16.04 2.31 19.65
N GLU A 206 16.10 1.22 18.90
CA GLU A 206 16.59 -0.09 19.41
C GLU A 206 18.12 -0.22 19.36
N SER A 207 18.80 0.75 18.74
CA SER A 207 20.27 0.76 18.56
C SER A 207 20.98 1.82 19.40
N ALA A 208 20.28 2.46 20.35
CA ALA A 208 20.76 3.55 21.18
C ALA A 208 20.83 3.16 22.67
#